data_AF-A0A918I9G7-F1
#
_entry.id   AF-A0A918I9G7-F1
#
_cell.length_a   1.000
_cell.length_b   1.000
_cell.length_c   1.000
_cell.angle_alpha   90.00
_cell.angle_beta   90.00
_cell.angle_gamma   90.00
#
_symmetry.space_group_name_H-M   'P 1'
#
loop_
_entity.id
_entity.type
_entity.pdbx_description
1 polymer ?
#
loop_
_entity_poly.entity_id
_entity_poly.type
_entity_poly.pdbx_seq_one_letter_code
_entity_poly.pdbx_strand_id
1 'polypeptide(L)' 'MDRMCDPTHTGNARANDSMSGALPNAPLSGHWSSARFQQLMRNAYPSLS' A
#
# COMPACT_ATOMS: atom_id res chain seq x y z
N MET A 1 2.13 6.30 -13.32
CA MET A 1 1.96 6.24 -11.86
C MET A 1 0.56 6.69 -11.54
N ASP A 2 -0.26 5.80 -10.97
CA ASP A 2 -1.55 6.21 -10.42
C ASP A 2 -1.32 6.93 -9.08
N ARG A 3 -2.01 8.06 -8.81
CA ARG A 3 -1.77 8.83 -7.59
C ARG A 3 -2.30 8.15 -6.32
N MET A 4 -3.18 7.15 -6.42
CA MET A 4 -3.54 6.34 -5.24
C MET A 4 -2.40 5.43 -4.79
N CYS A 5 -1.32 5.29 -5.57
CA CYS A 5 -0.09 4.64 -5.15
C CYS A 5 0.92 5.59 -4.49
N ASP A 6 0.66 6.90 -4.46
CA ASP A 6 1.52 7.90 -3.84
C ASP A 6 1.14 8.07 -2.35
N PRO A 7 2.04 7.80 -1.39
CA PRO A 7 1.77 7.95 0.04
C PRO A 7 1.48 9.40 0.47
N THR A 8 1.84 10.39 -0.34
CA THR A 8 1.57 11.82 -0.09
C THR A 8 0.25 12.30 -0.70
N HIS A 9 -0.45 11.44 -1.43
CA HIS A 9 -1.72 11.82 -2.05
C HIS A 9 -2.82 11.94 -1.00
N THR A 10 -3.40 13.14 -0.93
CA THR A 10 -4.48 13.54 -0.01
C THR A 10 -5.88 13.11 -0.47
N GLY A 11 -5.96 12.13 -1.36
CA GLY A 11 -7.24 11.58 -1.82
C GLY A 11 -7.97 12.39 -2.88
N ASN A 12 -9.23 12.00 -3.08
CA ASN A 12 -10.20 12.67 -3.92
C ASN A 12 -11.62 12.41 -3.40
N ALA A 13 -12.63 13.04 -4.01
CA ALA A 13 -14.02 12.88 -3.63
C ALA A 13 -14.53 11.41 -3.60
N ARG A 14 -13.94 10.49 -4.38
CA ARG A 14 -14.32 9.06 -4.36
C ARG A 14 -13.80 8.33 -3.12
N ALA A 15 -12.70 8.81 -2.55
CA ALA A 15 -12.11 8.34 -1.31
C ALA A 15 -12.42 9.27 -0.13
N ASN A 16 -13.44 10.13 -0.25
CA ASN A 16 -13.82 11.12 0.76
C ASN A 16 -12.62 11.97 1.23
N ASP A 17 -11.76 12.37 0.29
CA ASP A 17 -10.52 13.14 0.50
C ASP A 17 -9.59 12.54 1.57
N SER A 18 -9.61 11.21 1.69
CA SER A 18 -8.72 10.47 2.60
C SER A 18 -7.34 10.24 1.98
N MET A 19 -6.31 10.23 2.83
CA MET A 19 -4.96 9.80 2.44
C MET A 19 -4.98 8.42 1.77
N SER A 20 -4.12 8.22 0.77
CA SER A 20 -4.10 6.97 -0.03
C SER A 20 -3.82 5.70 0.75
N GLY A 21 -3.11 5.80 1.89
CA GLY A 21 -2.66 4.64 2.67
C GLY A 21 -1.62 3.78 1.94
N ALA A 22 -1.05 4.27 0.83
CA ALA A 22 -0.04 3.57 0.07
C ALA A 22 1.27 3.47 0.86
N LEU A 23 2.00 2.36 0.67
CA LEU A 23 3.34 2.25 1.23
C LEU A 23 4.35 3.05 0.40
N PRO A 24 5.31 3.74 1.04
CA PRO A 24 6.38 4.41 0.33
C PRO A 24 7.29 3.40 -0.38
N ASN A 25 7.97 3.87 -1.44
CA ASN A 25 8.97 3.09 -2.19
C ASN A 25 8.43 1.78 -2.78
N ALA A 26 7.14 1.73 -3.12
CA ALA A 26 6.57 0.61 -3.85
C ALA A 26 7.13 0.55 -5.29
N PRO A 27 7.52 -0.63 -5.79
CA PRO A 27 7.95 -0.79 -7.16
C PRO A 27 6.75 -0.71 -8.12
N LEU A 28 7.02 -0.72 -9.43
CA LEU A 28 5.97 -0.80 -10.44
C LEU A 28 5.10 -2.05 -10.23
N SER A 29 3.82 -1.96 -10.59
CA SER A 29 2.87 -3.06 -10.47
C SER A 29 3.39 -4.34 -11.12
N GLY A 30 3.29 -5.46 -10.40
CA GLY A 30 3.80 -6.77 -10.83
C GLY A 30 5.25 -7.06 -10.42
N HIS A 31 6.02 -6.05 -9.99
CA HIS A 31 7.35 -6.27 -9.44
C HIS A 31 7.29 -6.68 -7.96
N TRP A 32 8.30 -7.44 -7.54
CA TRP A 32 8.41 -7.89 -6.15
C TRP A 32 8.65 -6.74 -5.19
N SER A 33 7.82 -6.67 -4.13
CA SER A 33 7.98 -5.72 -3.03
C SER A 33 8.25 -6.46 -1.73
N SER A 34 9.53 -6.55 -1.36
CA SER A 34 9.96 -7.22 -0.12
C SER A 34 9.31 -6.59 1.13
N ALA A 35 9.28 -5.25 1.21
CA ALA A 35 8.70 -4.54 2.35
C ALA A 35 7.20 -4.83 2.53
N ARG A 36 6.42 -4.81 1.43
CA ARG A 36 4.99 -5.15 1.47
C ARG A 36 4.78 -6.59 1.89
N PHE A 37 5.56 -7.53 1.34
CA PHE A 37 5.45 -8.94 1.68
C PHE A 37 5.72 -9.18 3.17
N GLN A 38 6.80 -8.62 3.71
CA GLN A 38 7.12 -8.75 5.13
C GLN A 38 6.01 -8.17 6.02
N GLN A 39 5.38 -7.07 5.63
CA GLN A 39 4.24 -6.52 6.37
C GLN A 39 3.02 -7.45 6.33
N LEU A 40 2.73 -8.08 5.19
CA LEU A 40 1.66 -9.06 5.08
C LEU A 40 1.93 -10.29 5.96
N MET A 41 3.16 -10.81 5.96
CA MET A 41 3.54 -11.95 6.81
C MET A 41 3.37 -11.64 8.31
N ARG A 42 3.74 -10.43 8.73
CA ARG A 42 3.57 -9.99 10.13
C ARG A 42 2.10 -9.77 10.52
N ASN A 43 1.28 -9.32 9.58
CA ASN A 43 -0.12 -8.96 9.83
C ASN A 43 -1.10 -10.04 9.39
N ALA A 44 -0.62 -11.26 9.13
CA ALA A 44 -1.45 -12.38 8.72
C ALA A 44 -2.44 -12.75 9.82
N TYR A 45 -3.71 -12.91 9.45
CA TYR A 45 -4.76 -13.33 10.38
C TYR A 45 -5.66 -14.41 9.74
N PRO A 46 -5.80 -15.61 10.36
CA PRO A 46 -5.10 -16.05 11.57
C PRO A 46 -3.57 -16.07 11.37
N SER A 47 -2.81 -16.03 12.47
CA SER A 47 -1.35 -16.00 12.39
C SER A 47 -0.81 -17.26 11.72
N LEU A 48 0.31 -17.11 11.01
CA LEU A 48 1.01 -18.23 10.38
C LEU A 48 1.58 -19.16 11.45
N SER A 49 1.52 -20.47 11.19
CA SER A 49 2.02 -21.53 12.07
C SER A 49 3.51 -21.82 11.88
#